data_AF-A0AAN6WCX9-F1
#
_entry.id   AF-A0AAN6WCX9-F1
#
_cell.length_a   1.000
_cell.length_b   1.000
_cell.length_c   1.000
_cell.angle_alpha   90.00
_cell.angle_beta   90.00
_cell.angle_gamma   90.00
#
_symmetry.space_group_name_H-M   'P 1'
#
loop_
_entity.id
_entity.type
_entity.pdbx_description
1 polymer ?
#
loop_
_entity_poly.entity_id
_entity_poly.type
_entity_poly.pdbx_seq_one_letter_code
_entity_poly.pdbx_strand_id
1 'polypeptide(L)'
;MFPTLVRRLAQAPKPQILESVAKAATEATSSPPKTKLKKVWPPDMMTMSPQQQLRFEKKYKRRLKMATLRPGWDKGVRLAQYFTITFVLVYTALFMDWKDMPNPYGGLRETFWGFFGSFTQETRALEPAEQPKHRRP
;
A
#
# COMPACT_ATOMS: atom_id res chain seq x y z
N MET A 1 -9.63 14.78 -17.81
CA MET A 1 -9.04 15.88 -17.01
C MET A 1 -7.55 16.13 -17.36
N PHE A 2 -7.08 15.76 -18.55
CA PHE A 2 -5.68 15.93 -18.98
C PHE A 2 -5.36 17.08 -19.96
N PRO A 3 -6.32 17.82 -20.57
CA PRO A 3 -5.96 18.82 -21.60
C PRO A 3 -5.17 20.00 -21.02
N THR A 4 -5.35 20.28 -19.73
CA THR A 4 -4.62 21.33 -19.02
C THR A 4 -3.15 20.96 -18.76
N LEU A 5 -2.85 19.68 -18.56
CA LEU A 5 -1.48 19.20 -18.31
C LEU A 5 -0.64 19.25 -19.60
N VAL A 6 -1.22 18.83 -20.73
CA VAL A 6 -0.57 18.90 -22.04
C VAL A 6 -0.27 20.36 -22.40
N ARG A 7 -1.23 21.27 -22.18
CA ARG A 7 -1.04 22.71 -22.40
C ARG A 7 0.07 23.32 -21.54
N ARG A 8 0.24 22.85 -20.30
CA ARG A 8 1.29 23.34 -19.40
C ARG A 8 2.68 22.80 -19.76
N LEU A 9 2.77 21.56 -20.26
CA LEU A 9 4.02 20.98 -20.75
C LEU A 9 4.52 21.64 -22.05
N ALA A 10 3.59 22.05 -22.92
CA ALA A 10 3.93 22.75 -24.17
C ALA A 10 4.35 24.22 -23.98
N GLN A 11 4.22 24.79 -22.78
CA GLN A 11 4.68 26.15 -22.51
C GLN A 11 6.17 26.16 -22.18
N ALA A 12 6.97 26.74 -23.08
CA ALA A 12 8.37 27.01 -22.83
C ALA A 12 8.54 27.86 -21.55
N PRO A 13 9.48 27.52 -20.65
CA PRO A 13 9.68 28.27 -19.43
C PRO A 13 10.11 29.70 -19.78
N LYS A 14 9.47 30.68 -19.14
CA LYS A 14 9.84 32.10 -19.28
C LYS A 14 11.32 32.27 -18.91
N PRO A 15 12.14 33.02 -19.67
CA PRO A 15 13.59 33.12 -19.46
C PRO A 15 13.97 33.57 -18.04
N GLN A 16 13.12 34.37 -17.39
CA GLN A 16 13.26 34.79 -15.99
C GLN A 16 13.31 33.61 -14.99
N ILE A 17 12.61 32.51 -15.28
CA ILE A 17 12.60 31.30 -14.44
C ILE A 17 13.93 30.57 -14.57
N LEU A 18 14.45 30.44 -15.79
CA LEU A 18 15.73 29.78 -16.06
C LEU A 18 16.89 30.51 -15.36
N GLU A 19 16.91 31.84 -15.42
CA GLU A 19 17.90 32.65 -14.71
C GLU A 19 17.77 32.53 -13.18
N SER A 20 16.54 32.48 -12.64
CA SER A 20 16.32 32.31 -11.20
C SER A 20 16.76 30.94 -10.68
N VAL A 21 16.61 29.89 -11.49
CA VAL A 21 17.05 28.53 -11.17
C VAL A 21 18.56 28.41 -11.25
N ALA A 22 19.19 29.04 -12.25
CA ALA A 22 20.64 29.11 -12.36
C ALA A 22 21.26 29.87 -11.17
N LYS A 23 20.66 30.99 -10.76
CA LYS A 23 21.07 31.76 -9.56
C LYS A 23 20.88 30.96 -8.28
N ALA A 24 19.77 30.25 -8.13
CA ALA A 24 19.52 29.36 -7.00
C ALA A 24 20.50 28.18 -6.93
N ALA A 25 20.92 27.64 -8.08
CA ALA A 25 21.92 26.58 -8.16
C ALA A 25 23.31 27.06 -7.74
N THR A 26 23.67 28.31 -8.06
CA THR A 26 24.94 28.91 -7.61
C THR A 26 24.94 29.29 -6.13
N GLU A 27 23.78 29.64 -5.55
CA GLU A 27 23.63 29.99 -4.14
C GLU A 27 23.57 28.78 -3.19
N ALA A 28 23.38 27.55 -3.72
CA ALA A 28 23.29 26.34 -2.92
C ALA A 28 24.64 25.82 -2.38
N THR A 29 25.77 26.34 -2.88
CA THR A 29 27.10 25.79 -2.58
C THR A 29 27.82 26.48 -1.41
N SER A 30 27.42 27.70 -0.98
CA SER A 30 28.27 28.48 -0.06
C SER A 30 27.70 28.79 1.33
N SER A 31 26.43 28.54 1.63
CA SER A 31 25.84 28.64 2.98
C SER A 31 24.35 28.32 2.90
N PRO A 32 23.70 27.76 3.93
CA PRO A 32 22.24 27.72 3.95
C PRO A 32 21.73 29.17 3.92
N PRO A 33 20.98 29.60 2.88
CA PRO A 33 20.41 30.92 2.90
C PRO A 33 19.42 30.96 4.05
N LYS A 34 19.67 31.84 5.04
CA LYS A 34 18.69 32.23 6.08
C LYS A 34 17.54 32.97 5.40
N THR A 35 16.77 32.25 4.59
CA THR A 35 15.51 32.69 4.04
C THR A 35 14.55 32.76 5.21
N LYS A 36 14.41 33.95 5.79
CA LYS A 36 13.35 34.23 6.76
C LYS A 36 12.04 33.80 6.10
N LEU A 37 11.37 32.81 6.68
CA LEU A 37 10.09 32.35 6.17
C LEU A 37 9.18 33.57 6.09
N LYS A 38 8.77 33.95 4.86
CA LYS A 38 7.86 35.11 4.63
C LYS A 38 6.57 35.01 5.44
N LYS A 39 6.24 33.80 5.90
CA LYS A 39 5.10 33.51 6.77
C LYS A 39 5.54 32.53 7.84
N VAL A 40 5.56 32.96 9.10
CA VAL A 40 5.77 32.08 10.25
C VAL A 40 4.61 31.09 10.29
N TRP A 41 4.96 29.81 10.31
CA TRP A 41 4.05 28.70 10.53
C TRP A 41 4.49 28.06 11.85
N PRO A 42 3.60 27.67 12.77
CA PRO A 42 2.14 27.70 12.72
C PRO A 42 1.55 29.10 13.00
N PRO A 43 0.31 29.39 12.56
CA PRO A 43 -0.41 30.57 12.99
C PRO A 43 -0.74 30.42 14.48
N ASP A 44 -0.45 31.44 15.28
CA ASP A 44 -0.86 31.45 16.69
C ASP A 44 -2.38 31.53 16.77
N MET A 45 -3.01 30.42 17.19
CA MET A 45 -4.48 30.32 17.25
C MET A 45 -5.04 31.24 18.33
N MET A 46 -4.29 31.51 19.40
CA MET A 46 -4.72 32.30 20.56
C MET A 46 -4.86 33.81 20.26
N THR A 47 -4.17 34.33 19.25
CA THR A 47 -4.19 35.75 18.89
C THR A 47 -5.25 36.10 17.83
N MET A 48 -5.89 35.09 17.24
CA MET A 48 -6.87 35.25 16.17
C MET A 48 -8.31 35.38 16.67
N SER A 49 -9.17 36.05 15.90
CA SER A 49 -10.59 36.13 16.22
C SER A 49 -11.25 34.73 16.15
N PRO A 50 -12.30 34.47 16.95
CA PRO A 50 -12.99 33.18 16.96
C PRO A 50 -13.50 32.75 15.57
N GLN A 51 -13.92 33.71 14.74
CA GLN A 51 -14.35 33.46 13.37
C GLN A 51 -13.20 32.95 12.49
N GLN A 52 -11.99 33.49 12.66
CA GLN A 52 -10.81 33.06 11.91
C GLN A 52 -10.37 31.66 12.33
N GLN A 53 -10.36 31.37 13.64
CA GLN A 53 -10.06 30.04 14.18
C GLN A 53 -10.99 28.97 13.57
N LEU A 54 -12.30 29.22 13.57
CA LEU A 54 -13.29 28.31 12.97
C LEU A 54 -13.05 28.04 11.48
N ARG A 55 -12.60 29.04 10.71
CA ARG A 55 -12.26 28.86 9.29
C ARG A 55 -11.04 27.96 9.12
N PHE A 56 -10.02 28.11 9.97
CA PHE A 56 -8.84 27.26 9.97
C PHE A 56 -9.18 25.83 10.36
N GLU A 57 -9.99 25.63 11.41
CA GLU A 57 -10.45 24.30 11.81
C GLU A 57 -11.21 23.60 10.69
N LYS A 58 -12.17 24.28 10.05
CA LYS A 58 -12.91 23.72 8.91
C LYS A 58 -11.96 23.36 7.76
N LYS A 59 -10.99 24.23 7.46
CA LYS A 59 -9.99 23.97 6.41
C LYS A 59 -9.10 22.77 6.75
N TYR A 60 -8.68 22.66 8.00
CA TYR A 60 -7.87 21.55 8.50
C TYR A 60 -8.65 20.23 8.42
N LYS A 61 -9.86 20.17 8.96
CA LYS A 61 -10.75 18.99 8.89
C LYS A 61 -10.99 18.54 7.45
N ARG A 62 -11.20 19.47 6.52
CA ARG A 62 -11.36 19.17 5.08
C ARG A 62 -10.10 18.54 4.48
N ARG A 63 -8.92 19.09 4.80
CA ARG A 63 -7.63 18.57 4.31
C ARG A 63 -7.33 17.20 4.89
N LEU A 64 -7.63 16.99 6.16
CA LEU A 64 -7.52 15.68 6.82
C LEU A 64 -8.41 14.65 6.15
N LYS A 65 -9.70 14.98 5.95
CA LYS A 65 -10.63 14.10 5.22
C LYS A 65 -10.10 13.75 3.83
N MET A 66 -9.58 14.72 3.08
CA MET A 66 -8.99 14.46 1.76
C MET A 66 -7.71 13.63 1.81
N ALA A 67 -6.86 13.80 2.82
CA ALA A 67 -5.64 13.00 3.00
C ALA A 67 -5.99 11.56 3.40
N THR A 68 -6.94 11.38 4.30
CA THR A 68 -7.40 10.06 4.77
C THR A 68 -8.20 9.29 3.74
N LEU A 69 -8.83 9.96 2.76
CA LEU A 69 -9.59 9.31 1.67
C LEU A 69 -8.70 8.75 0.54
N ARG A 70 -7.43 9.16 0.45
CA ARG A 70 -6.52 8.76 -0.63
C ARG A 70 -5.84 7.38 -0.55
N PRO A 71 -5.84 6.61 0.56
CA PRO A 71 -4.99 5.43 0.65
C PRO A 71 -5.65 4.16 0.09
N GLY A 72 -6.52 4.25 -0.93
CA GLY A 72 -7.16 3.06 -1.50
C GLY A 72 -6.15 2.18 -2.27
N TRP A 73 -5.48 2.78 -3.25
CA TRP A 73 -4.55 2.06 -4.12
C TRP A 73 -3.28 1.60 -3.39
N ASP A 74 -2.68 2.45 -2.56
CA ASP A 74 -1.47 2.10 -1.80
C ASP A 74 -1.74 0.93 -0.82
N LYS A 75 -2.91 0.90 -0.16
CA LYS A 75 -3.31 -0.25 0.66
C LYS A 75 -3.47 -1.52 -0.17
N GLY A 76 -4.07 -1.42 -1.36
CA GLY A 76 -4.20 -2.55 -2.28
C GLY A 76 -2.86 -3.11 -2.73
N VAL A 77 -1.92 -2.24 -3.12
CA VAL A 77 -0.56 -2.65 -3.54
C VAL A 77 0.20 -3.28 -2.37
N ARG A 78 0.13 -2.71 -1.17
CA ARG A 78 0.78 -3.31 0.02
C ARG A 78 0.17 -4.66 0.37
N LEU A 79 -1.15 -4.81 0.27
CA LEU A 79 -1.80 -6.09 0.50
C LEU A 79 -1.37 -7.13 -0.55
N ALA A 80 -1.30 -6.74 -1.82
CA ALA A 80 -0.79 -7.59 -2.89
C ALA A 80 0.68 -7.98 -2.63
N GLN A 81 1.51 -7.05 -2.13
CA GLN A 81 2.90 -7.33 -1.78
C GLN A 81 3.02 -8.35 -0.63
N TYR A 82 2.22 -8.21 0.44
CA TYR A 82 2.22 -9.20 1.51
C TYR A 82 1.65 -10.54 1.04
N PHE A 83 0.64 -10.51 0.16
CA PHE A 83 0.08 -11.72 -0.43
C PHE A 83 1.12 -12.46 -1.29
N THR A 84 1.87 -11.76 -2.14
CA THR A 84 2.91 -12.41 -2.96
C THR A 84 4.03 -12.99 -2.11
N ILE A 85 4.51 -12.27 -1.08
CA ILE A 85 5.52 -12.79 -0.14
C ILE A 85 5.00 -14.04 0.56
N THR A 86 3.78 -13.98 1.12
CA THR A 86 3.17 -15.10 1.83
C THR A 86 2.95 -16.30 0.90
N PHE A 87 2.48 -16.05 -0.32
CA PHE A 87 2.25 -17.09 -1.32
C PHE A 87 3.54 -17.84 -1.66
N VAL A 88 4.65 -17.13 -1.87
CA VAL A 88 5.96 -17.76 -2.13
C VAL A 88 6.41 -18.60 -0.94
N LEU A 89 6.24 -18.11 0.30
CA LEU A 89 6.60 -18.86 1.51
C LEU A 89 5.74 -20.12 1.69
N VAL A 90 4.44 -20.05 1.43
CA VAL A 90 3.54 -21.21 1.50
C VAL A 90 3.90 -22.23 0.42
N TYR A 91 4.19 -21.77 -0.80
CA TYR A 91 4.60 -22.66 -1.89
C TYR A 91 5.91 -23.39 -1.57
N THR A 92 6.93 -22.66 -1.08
CA THR A 92 8.22 -23.27 -0.73
C THR A 92 8.09 -24.24 0.44
N ALA A 93 7.29 -23.90 1.46
CA ALA A 93 7.08 -24.76 2.61
C ALA A 93 6.23 -26.00 2.27
N LEU A 94 5.16 -25.85 1.48
CA LEU A 94 4.13 -26.90 1.34
C LEU A 94 4.19 -27.70 0.03
N PHE A 95 4.69 -27.12 -1.07
CA PHE A 95 4.62 -27.73 -2.40
C PHE A 95 5.98 -27.95 -3.08
N MET A 96 7.00 -27.14 -2.77
CA MET A 96 8.31 -27.27 -3.40
C MET A 96 9.03 -28.53 -2.91
N ASP A 97 9.28 -29.49 -3.80
CA ASP A 97 10.09 -30.66 -3.47
C ASP A 97 11.56 -30.40 -3.76
N TRP A 98 12.36 -30.47 -2.70
CA TRP A 98 13.81 -30.29 -2.75
C TRP A 98 14.42 -31.65 -3.09
N LYS A 99 14.84 -31.84 -4.34
CA LYS A 99 15.27 -33.16 -4.87
C LYS A 99 16.56 -33.68 -4.21
N ASP A 100 17.42 -32.79 -3.71
CA ASP A 100 18.77 -33.13 -3.26
C ASP A 100 18.96 -33.12 -1.72
N MET A 101 17.92 -32.74 -0.95
CA MET A 101 18.02 -32.61 0.52
C MET A 101 16.71 -33.02 1.20
N PRO A 102 16.73 -33.69 2.37
CA PRO A 102 15.51 -33.99 3.12
C PRO A 102 14.77 -32.69 3.42
N ASN A 103 13.50 -32.64 3.03
CA ASN A 103 12.72 -31.40 3.05
C ASN A 103 12.51 -30.93 4.51
N PRO A 104 13.03 -29.76 4.92
CA PRO A 104 13.02 -29.34 6.33
C PRO A 104 11.61 -29.06 6.88
N TYR A 105 10.61 -28.93 5.99
CA TYR A 105 9.22 -28.63 6.33
C TYR A 105 8.29 -29.85 6.32
N GLY A 106 8.82 -31.08 6.29
CA GLY A 106 8.03 -32.31 6.23
C GLY A 106 6.94 -32.40 7.31
N GLY A 107 7.30 -32.19 8.58
CA GLY A 107 6.33 -32.21 9.69
C GLY A 107 5.28 -31.09 9.61
N LEU A 108 5.62 -29.94 9.02
CA LEU A 108 4.69 -28.82 8.81
C LEU A 108 3.65 -29.15 7.72
N ARG A 109 4.06 -29.88 6.67
CA ARG A 109 3.15 -30.39 5.63
C ARG A 109 2.15 -31.38 6.20
N GLU A 110 2.63 -32.36 6.96
CA GLU A 110 1.78 -33.42 7.52
C GLU A 110 0.75 -32.86 8.50
N THR A 111 1.15 -31.92 9.35
CA THR A 111 0.22 -31.23 10.26
C THR A 111 -0.79 -30.36 9.53
N PHE A 112 -0.36 -29.63 8.49
CA PHE A 112 -1.25 -28.82 7.67
C PHE A 112 -2.29 -29.67 6.92
N TRP A 113 -1.86 -30.73 6.24
CA TRP A 113 -2.75 -31.64 5.52
C TRP A 113 -3.62 -32.49 6.44
N GLY A 114 -3.12 -32.86 7.63
CA GLY A 114 -3.91 -33.53 8.68
C GLY A 114 -5.02 -32.63 9.23
N PHE A 115 -4.73 -31.33 9.42
CA PHE A 115 -5.73 -30.34 9.83
C PHE A 115 -6.74 -30.02 8.72
N PHE A 116 -6.31 -29.93 7.47
CA PHE A 116 -7.22 -29.70 6.35
C PHE A 116 -8.06 -30.96 6.02
N GLY A 117 -7.49 -32.14 6.24
CA GLY A 117 -8.16 -33.43 6.10
C GLY A 117 -9.27 -33.65 7.11
N SER A 118 -9.09 -33.25 8.37
CA SER A 118 -10.15 -33.34 9.39
C SER A 118 -11.33 -32.39 9.09
N PHE A 119 -11.06 -31.20 8.53
CA PHE A 119 -12.10 -30.26 8.08
C PHE A 119 -12.92 -30.75 6.88
N THR A 120 -12.38 -31.67 6.06
CA THR A 120 -13.04 -32.20 4.85
C THR A 120 -13.69 -33.58 5.05
N GLN A 121 -13.45 -34.27 6.17
CA GLN A 121 -14.15 -35.51 6.50
C GLN A 121 -15.61 -35.29 6.92
N GLU A 122 -15.91 -34.17 7.57
CA GLU A 122 -17.28 -33.77 7.95
C GLU A 122 -18.21 -33.67 6.73
N THR A 123 -17.70 -33.26 5.56
CA THR A 123 -18.47 -33.23 4.30
C THR A 123 -18.56 -34.58 3.59
N ARG A 124 -17.68 -35.54 3.87
CA ARG A 124 -17.75 -36.92 3.35
C ARG A 124 -18.65 -37.84 4.20
N ALA A 125 -18.76 -37.59 5.50
CA ALA A 125 -19.64 -38.35 6.39
C ALA A 125 -21.14 -38.14 6.07
N LEU A 126 -21.48 -37.10 5.31
CA LEU A 126 -22.84 -36.78 4.87
C LEU A 126 -23.26 -37.43 3.55
N GLU A 127 -22.39 -38.24 2.91
CA GLU A 127 -22.78 -39.08 1.78
C GLU A 127 -22.93 -40.55 2.26
N PRO A 128 -24.14 -41.00 2.65
CA PRO A 128 -24.36 -42.40 2.96
C PRO A 128 -24.18 -43.23 1.69
N ALA A 129 -23.34 -44.25 1.79
CA ALA A 129 -22.95 -45.13 0.70
C ALA A 129 -24.16 -45.82 0.01
N GLU A 130 -24.50 -45.39 -1.21
CA GLU A 130 -25.17 -46.28 -2.16
C GLU A 130 -24.13 -47.19 -2.82
N GLN A 131 -23.89 -48.35 -2.21
CA GLN A 131 -23.25 -49.47 -2.90
C GLN A 131 -24.34 -50.36 -3.53
N PRO A 132 -24.44 -50.47 -4.87
CA PRO A 132 -25.15 -51.58 -5.47
C PRO A 132 -24.28 -52.84 -5.40
N LYS A 133 -24.77 -53.75 -4.56
CA LYS A 133 -24.34 -55.12 -4.31
C LYS A 133 -24.05 -55.90 -5.61
N HIS A 134 -22.88 -56.55 -5.65
CA HIS A 134 -22.43 -57.53 -6.65
C HIS A 134 -23.55 -58.50 -7.09
N ARG A 135 -23.63 -58.74 -8.41
CA ARG A 135 -24.25 -59.95 -8.96
C ARG A 135 -23.42 -60.49 -10.14
N ARG A 136 -22.54 -61.46 -9.85
CA ARG A 136 -22.12 -62.50 -10.83
C ARG A 136 -23.24 -63.54 -10.92
N PRO A 137 -23.49 -64.10 -12.10
CA PRO A 137 -22.78 -65.32 -12.51
C PRO A 137 -21.88 -65.13 -13.73
#